data_AF-A0A3M6K4T8-F1
#
_entry.id   AF-A0A3M6K4T8-F1
#
_cell.length_a   1.000
_cell.length_b   1.000
_cell.length_c   1.000
_cell.angle_alpha   90.00
_cell.angle_beta   90.00
_cell.angle_gamma   90.00
#
_symmetry.space_group_name_H-M   'P 1'
#
loop_
_entity.id
_entity.type
_entity.pdbx_description
1 polymer ?
#
loop_
_entity_poly.entity_id
_entity_poly.type
_entity_poly.pdbx_seq_one_letter_code
_entity_poly.pdbx_strand_id
1 'polypeptide(L)'
;MENVLFVCVENAGRSQMAESFFRKYAPSKYNVISAGTTPSSQLNPTVVEVMKEVGIDMTQQSPKTLSNEMIENSSKTINMGCMDKESCPALFVKDVLDWNISDPKEKSI
;
A
#
# COMPACT_ATOMS: atom_id res chain seq x y z
N MET A 1 8.92 -12.47 -12.69
CA MET A 1 8.27 -12.13 -11.41
C MET A 1 7.39 -10.93 -11.68
N GLU A 2 6.11 -11.00 -11.34
CA GLU A 2 5.17 -9.89 -11.59
C GLU A 2 5.10 -9.02 -10.33
N ASN A 3 5.49 -7.75 -10.44
CA ASN A 3 5.50 -6.80 -9.33
C ASN A 3 4.14 -6.11 -9.20
N VAL A 4 3.59 -6.11 -7.99
CA VAL A 4 2.33 -5.43 -7.64
C VAL A 4 2.63 -4.31 -6.65
N LEU A 5 2.15 -3.10 -6.96
CA LEU A 5 2.33 -1.90 -6.14
C LEU A 5 1.00 -1.44 -5.52
N PHE A 6 0.94 -1.34 -4.20
CA PHE A 6 -0.17 -0.71 -3.49
C PHE A 6 0.18 0.74 -3.10
N VAL A 7 -0.67 1.69 -3.48
CA VAL A 7 -0.44 3.13 -3.25
C VAL A 7 -1.54 3.70 -2.37
N CYS A 8 -1.16 4.44 -1.34
CA CYS A 8 -2.06 5.36 -0.63
C CYS A 8 -1.34 6.68 -0.32
N VAL A 9 -1.91 7.57 0.49
CA VAL A 9 -1.26 8.84 0.82
C VAL A 9 -0.06 8.63 1.76
N GLU A 10 -0.29 8.08 2.95
CA GLU A 10 0.72 8.05 4.02
C GLU A 10 1.55 6.76 4.09
N ASN A 11 1.18 5.74 3.33
CA ASN A 11 1.78 4.39 3.40
C ASN A 11 1.97 3.87 4.84
N ALA A 12 1.00 4.17 5.71
CA ALA A 12 1.01 3.79 7.12
C ALA A 12 -0.15 2.87 7.50
N GLY A 13 -1.11 2.64 6.59
CA GLY A 13 -2.32 1.88 6.86
C GLY A 13 -2.75 0.96 5.71
N ARG A 14 -3.78 1.35 4.97
CA ARG A 14 -4.41 0.56 3.88
C ARG A 14 -3.39 -0.16 2.97
N SER A 15 -2.40 0.55 2.43
CA SER A 15 -1.42 -0.04 1.52
C SER A 15 -0.42 -0.99 2.19
N GLN A 16 -0.08 -0.77 3.47
CA GLN A 16 0.75 -1.68 4.26
C GLN A 16 0.00 -2.97 4.61
N MET A 17 -1.29 -2.84 4.98
CA MET A 17 -2.16 -4.00 5.20
C MET A 17 -2.27 -4.85 3.94
N ALA A 18 -2.51 -4.18 2.79
CA ALA A 18 -2.61 -4.84 1.51
C ALA A 18 -1.31 -5.55 1.12
N GLU A 19 -0.14 -4.90 1.28
CA GLU A 19 1.17 -5.54 1.07
C GLU A 19 1.30 -6.81 1.91
N SER A 20 0.92 -6.76 3.18
CA SER A 20 1.08 -7.87 4.11
C SER A 20 0.15 -9.05 3.82
N PHE A 21 -1.13 -8.77 3.52
CA PHE A 21 -2.05 -9.80 3.07
C PHE A 21 -1.60 -10.42 1.75
N PHE A 22 -1.11 -9.61 0.82
CA PHE A 22 -0.61 -10.10 -0.45
C PHE A 22 0.62 -10.99 -0.26
N ARG A 23 1.60 -10.59 0.57
CA ARG A 23 2.76 -11.44 0.92
C ARG A 23 2.34 -12.80 1.49
N LYS A 24 1.27 -12.85 2.29
CA LYS A 24 0.79 -14.07 2.93
C LYS A 24 0.04 -15.01 1.97
N TYR A 25 -0.73 -14.46 1.04
CA TYR A 25 -1.69 -15.25 0.25
C TYR A 25 -1.35 -15.37 -1.23
N ALA A 26 -0.52 -14.49 -1.79
CA ALA A 26 -0.21 -14.52 -3.21
C ALA A 26 0.75 -15.68 -3.58
N PRO A 27 0.60 -16.28 -4.77
CA PRO A 27 1.57 -17.24 -5.29
C PRO A 27 2.98 -16.65 -5.43
N SER A 28 4.01 -17.48 -5.27
CA SER A 28 5.43 -17.10 -5.29
C SER A 28 5.93 -16.43 -6.58
N LYS A 29 5.16 -16.47 -7.67
CA LYS A 29 5.49 -15.78 -8.92
C LYS A 29 5.30 -14.25 -8.86
N TYR A 30 4.56 -13.78 -7.85
CA TYR A 30 4.34 -12.36 -7.60
C TYR A 30 5.30 -11.82 -6.54
N ASN A 31 5.70 -10.58 -6.74
CA ASN A 31 6.35 -9.78 -5.71
C ASN A 31 5.47 -8.56 -5.41
N VAL A 32 5.57 -8.02 -4.20
CA VAL A 32 4.70 -6.94 -3.75
C VAL A 32 5.47 -5.87 -2.99
N ILE A 33 5.08 -4.64 -3.26
CA ILE A 33 5.55 -3.44 -2.58
C ILE A 33 4.37 -2.50 -2.33
N SER A 34 4.47 -1.67 -1.30
CA SER A 34 3.60 -0.51 -1.10
C SER A 34 4.39 0.77 -0.97
N ALA A 35 3.77 1.90 -1.30
CA ALA A 35 4.37 3.22 -1.16
C ALA A 35 3.31 4.31 -0.95
N GLY A 36 3.77 5.52 -0.59
CA GLY A 36 2.92 6.68 -0.33
C GLY A 36 3.42 7.96 -0.97
N THR A 37 2.51 8.84 -1.37
CA THR A 37 2.85 10.16 -1.91
C THR A 37 3.34 11.13 -0.83
N THR A 38 2.84 10.99 0.40
CA THR A 38 3.27 11.76 1.57
C THR A 38 3.43 10.81 2.76
N PRO A 39 4.48 9.98 2.79
CA PRO A 39 4.62 8.95 3.79
C PRO A 39 4.65 9.51 5.22
N SER A 40 4.00 8.79 6.14
CA SER A 40 4.15 9.07 7.57
C SER A 40 5.54 8.65 8.05
N SER A 41 5.94 9.10 9.23
CA SER A 41 7.18 8.67 9.88
C SER A 41 7.13 7.23 10.40
N GLN A 42 5.91 6.71 10.66
CA GLN A 42 5.69 5.39 11.25
C GLN A 42 4.38 4.77 10.76
N LEU A 43 4.27 3.45 10.92
CA LEU A 43 3.03 2.73 10.70
C LEU A 43 1.94 3.22 11.68
N ASN A 44 0.69 3.14 11.26
CA ASN A 44 -0.44 3.39 12.16
C ASN A 44 -0.48 2.29 13.23
N PRO A 45 -0.37 2.60 14.54
CA PRO A 45 -0.37 1.60 15.60
C PRO A 45 -1.60 0.70 15.60
N THR A 46 -2.78 1.26 15.34
CA THR A 46 -4.05 0.52 15.22
C THR A 46 -3.96 -0.52 14.09
N VAL A 47 -3.31 -0.17 12.98
CA VAL A 47 -3.11 -1.10 11.86
C VAL A 47 -2.18 -2.26 12.24
N VAL A 48 -1.11 -1.98 12.99
CA VAL A 48 -0.20 -3.02 13.50
C VAL A 48 -0.95 -3.96 14.46
N GLU A 49 -1.78 -3.41 15.33
CA GLU A 49 -2.60 -4.16 16.28
C GLU A 49 -3.58 -5.11 15.58
N VAL A 50 -4.45 -4.60 14.70
CA VAL A 50 -5.47 -5.43 14.02
C VAL A 50 -4.85 -6.47 13.08
N MET A 51 -3.68 -6.20 12.50
CA MET A 51 -3.00 -7.17 11.64
C MET A 51 -2.38 -8.30 12.48
N LYS A 52 -1.93 -8.00 13.70
CA LYS A 52 -1.47 -9.01 14.65
C LYS A 52 -2.60 -9.94 15.10
N GLU A 53 -3.82 -9.42 15.27
CA GLU A 53 -5.00 -10.24 15.62
C GLU A 53 -5.26 -11.36 14.60
N VAL A 54 -4.98 -11.10 13.32
CA VAL A 54 -5.11 -12.09 12.23
C VAL A 54 -3.80 -12.84 11.93
N GLY A 55 -2.84 -12.78 12.85
CA GLY A 55 -1.57 -13.50 12.77
C GLY A 55 -0.68 -13.03 11.64
N ILE A 56 -0.59 -11.71 11.43
CA ILE A 56 0.31 -11.07 10.47
C ILE A 56 1.17 -10.04 11.21
N ASP A 57 2.47 -10.30 11.27
CA ASP A 57 3.43 -9.36 11.85
C ASP A 57 3.91 -8.37 10.77
N MET A 58 3.76 -7.09 11.07
CA MET A 58 4.14 -5.97 10.19
C MET A 58 5.22 -5.07 10.79
N THR A 59 5.81 -5.41 11.94
CA THR A 59 6.74 -4.48 12.63
C THR A 59 8.03 -4.21 11.86
N GLN A 60 8.36 -5.04 10.88
CA GLN A 60 9.53 -4.86 10.00
C GLN A 60 9.23 -3.98 8.78
N GLN A 61 7.98 -3.54 8.60
CA GLN A 61 7.59 -2.66 7.51
C GLN A 61 7.70 -1.20 7.93
N SER A 62 7.95 -0.33 6.96
CA SER A 62 8.01 1.11 7.17
C SER A 62 7.34 1.85 6.02
N PRO A 63 6.73 3.02 6.28
CA PRO A 63 6.26 3.90 5.22
C PRO A 63 7.42 4.30 4.30
N LYS A 64 7.17 4.30 2.98
CA LYS A 64 8.17 4.66 1.97
C LYS A 64 7.58 5.54 0.88
N THR A 65 8.42 6.43 0.36
CA THR A 65 8.02 7.39 -0.69
C THR A 65 7.80 6.67 -2.01
N LEU A 66 6.67 6.98 -2.65
CA LEU A 66 6.37 6.56 -4.00
C LEU A 66 7.37 7.16 -4.98
N SER A 67 8.04 6.32 -5.76
CA SER A 67 8.95 6.75 -6.82
C SER A 67 8.46 6.30 -8.19
N ASN A 68 8.90 6.99 -9.24
CA ASN A 68 8.63 6.60 -10.62
C ASN A 68 9.18 5.21 -10.94
N GLU A 69 10.34 4.86 -10.39
CA GLU A 69 10.94 3.53 -10.56
C GLU A 69 10.04 2.42 -10.00
N MET A 70 9.42 2.63 -8.82
CA MET A 70 8.49 1.64 -8.26
C MET A 70 7.28 1.44 -9.17
N ILE A 71 6.80 2.52 -9.77
CA ILE A 71 5.67 2.52 -10.69
C ILE A 71 6.04 1.80 -12.00
N GLU A 72 7.15 2.17 -12.63
CA GLU A 72 7.61 1.62 -13.90
C GLU A 72 7.97 0.13 -13.81
N ASN A 73 8.53 -0.29 -12.68
CA ASN A 73 8.87 -1.69 -12.43
C ASN A 73 7.67 -2.54 -11.99
N SER A 74 6.48 -1.94 -11.82
CA SER A 74 5.28 -2.65 -11.40
C SER A 74 4.39 -3.01 -12.58
N SER A 75 4.07 -4.29 -12.70
CA SER A 75 3.11 -4.80 -13.68
C SER A 75 1.66 -4.43 -13.33
N LYS A 76 1.39 -4.11 -12.07
CA LYS A 76 0.06 -3.68 -11.60
C LYS A 76 0.19 -2.66 -10.48
N THR A 77 -0.62 -1.60 -10.55
CA THR A 77 -0.71 -0.59 -9.50
C THR A 77 -2.13 -0.55 -8.95
N ILE A 78 -2.27 -0.58 -7.63
CA ILE A 78 -3.56 -0.49 -6.94
C ILE A 78 -3.59 0.82 -6.15
N ASN A 79 -4.51 1.70 -6.52
CA ASN A 79 -4.81 2.92 -5.76
C ASN A 79 -5.76 2.61 -4.60
N MET A 80 -5.43 3.09 -3.41
CA MET A 80 -6.20 2.90 -2.19
C MET A 80 -6.53 4.24 -1.52
N GLY A 81 -6.85 5.26 -2.31
CA GLY A 81 -7.29 6.58 -1.80
C GLY A 81 -6.30 7.73 -2.04
N CYS A 82 -5.34 7.56 -2.94
CA CYS A 82 -4.60 8.68 -3.52
C CYS A 82 -5.53 9.33 -4.55
N MET A 83 -6.22 10.42 -4.19
CA MET A 83 -7.30 10.98 -5.01
C MET A 83 -6.84 12.08 -5.96
N ASP A 84 -5.79 12.80 -5.61
CA ASP A 84 -5.32 13.91 -6.41
C ASP A 84 -4.37 13.44 -7.53
N LYS A 85 -4.79 13.65 -8.78
CA LYS A 85 -3.98 13.34 -9.96
C LYS A 85 -2.73 14.19 -10.01
N GLU A 86 -2.76 15.45 -9.56
CA GLU A 86 -1.57 16.30 -9.57
C GLU A 86 -0.52 15.81 -8.58
N SER A 87 -0.97 15.27 -7.43
CA SER A 87 -0.10 14.77 -6.36
C SER A 87 0.23 13.27 -6.47
N CYS A 88 -0.36 12.53 -7.41
CA CYS A 88 -0.23 11.07 -7.48
C CYS A 88 0.19 10.59 -8.88
N PRO A 89 1.52 10.50 -9.14
CA PRO A 89 2.06 10.00 -10.41
C PRO A 89 1.55 8.60 -10.78
N ALA A 90 1.22 7.80 -9.76
CA ALA A 90 0.64 6.47 -9.90
C ALA A 90 -0.74 6.44 -10.58
N LEU A 91 -1.43 7.57 -10.79
CA LEU A 91 -2.70 7.60 -11.54
C LEU A 91 -2.51 7.75 -13.06
N PHE A 92 -1.29 8.03 -13.53
CA PHE A 92 -0.98 8.22 -14.96
C PHE A 92 -0.35 7.00 -15.63
N VAL A 93 -0.10 5.93 -14.88
CA VAL A 93 0.43 4.67 -15.42
C VAL A 93 -0.66 3.82 -16.06
N LYS A 94 -0.23 2.95 -16.98
CA LYS A 94 -1.08 1.87 -17.48
C LYS A 94 -1.45 0.91 -16.35
N ASP A 95 -2.67 0.37 -16.40
CA ASP A 95 -3.14 -0.73 -15.56
C ASP A 95 -3.33 -0.46 -14.06
N VAL A 96 -3.70 0.77 -13.71
CA VAL A 96 -4.12 1.15 -12.36
C VAL A 96 -5.52 0.63 -12.04
N LEU A 97 -5.67 -0.04 -10.89
CA LEU A 97 -6.98 -0.38 -10.31
C LEU A 97 -7.23 0.50 -9.10
N ASP A 98 -8.38 1.17 -9.08
CA ASP A 98 -8.84 1.87 -7.88
C ASP A 98 -9.74 0.94 -7.06
N TRP A 99 -9.35 0.68 -5.82
CA TRP A 99 -10.15 -0.14 -4.90
C TRP A 99 -11.18 0.67 -4.11
N ASN A 100 -11.12 2.00 -4.16
CA ASN A 100 -12.06 2.93 -3.51
C ASN A 100 -12.40 2.53 -2.05
N ILE A 101 -11.38 2.14 -1.28
CA ILE A 101 -11.54 1.76 0.12
C ILE A 101 -11.53 3.03 0.98
N SER A 102 -12.58 3.23 1.78
CA SER A 102 -12.66 4.36 2.71
C SER A 102 -11.49 4.37 3.70
N ASP A 103 -11.00 5.56 4.05
CA ASP A 103 -9.94 5.67 5.05
C ASP A 103 -10.44 5.23 6.45
N PRO A 104 -9.76 4.28 7.11
CA PRO A 104 -10.07 3.93 8.49
C PRO A 104 -9.44 4.86 9.53
N LYS A 105 -8.60 5.83 9.14
CA LYS A 105 -7.97 6.77 10.08
C LYS A 105 -9.03 7.44 10.96
N GLU A 106 -8.75 7.52 12.27
CA GLU A 106 -9.64 8.05 13.33
C GLU A 106 -10.93 7.24 13.62
N LYS A 107 -11.12 6.08 12.99
CA LYS A 107 -12.22 5.18 13.36
C LYS A 107 -11.83 4.27 14.52
N SER A 108 -12.79 3.94 15.37
CA SER A 108 -12.61 2.94 16.43
C SER A 108 -12.54 1.52 15.83
N ILE A 109 -11.80 0.65 16.51
CA ILE A 109 -11.89 -0.81 16.33
C ILE A 109 -13.21 -1.30 16.94
#